data_AF-A0A958J9K7-F1
#
_entry.id   AF-A0A958J9K7-F1
#
_cell.length_a   1.000
_cell.length_b   1.000
_cell.length_c   1.000
_cell.angle_alpha   90.00
_cell.angle_beta   90.00
_cell.angle_gamma   90.00
#
_symmetry.space_group_name_H-M   'P 1'
#
loop_
_entity.id
_entity.type
_entity.pdbx_description
1 polymer ?
#
loop_
_entity_poly.entity_id
_entity_poly.type
_entity_poly.pdbx_seq_one_letter_code
_entity_poly.pdbx_strand_id
1 'polypeptide(L)' 'EGSVTFESNGIFVFVRGKKIRFFWPGLSDIAGYRGMFQDFFRALRSGEAPAFNLDLAKRDVELIEAVYESIKRKQL' A
#
# COMPACT_ATOMS: atom_id res chain seq x y z
N GLU A 1 6.82 6.99 19.69
CA GLU A 1 6.42 5.63 19.29
C GLU A 1 5.13 5.71 18.49
N GLY A 2 5.05 4.99 17.38
CA GLY A 2 3.84 4.88 16.60
C GLY A 2 3.62 3.43 16.22
N SER A 3 2.40 2.94 16.35
CA SER A 3 2.02 1.59 15.97
C SER A 3 0.99 1.64 14.86
N VAL A 4 1.15 0.72 13.90
CA VAL A 4 0.15 0.48 12.86
C VAL A 4 -0.40 -0.91 13.10
N THR A 5 -1.71 -1.00 13.31
CA THR A 5 -2.43 -2.28 13.47
C THR A 5 -3.28 -2.50 12.24
N PHE A 6 -3.11 -3.65 11.62
CA PHE A 6 -3.88 -4.11 10.47
C PHE A 6 -4.78 -5.25 10.93
N GLU A 7 -6.04 -5.25 10.49
CA GLU A 7 -6.81 -6.49 10.53
C GLU A 7 -6.23 -7.49 9.54
N SER A 8 -6.24 -8.77 9.88
CA SER A 8 -5.69 -9.86 9.07
C SER A 8 -6.26 -9.95 7.65
N ASN A 9 -7.46 -9.39 7.43
CA ASN A 9 -8.11 -9.32 6.11
C ASN A 9 -7.77 -8.03 5.34
N GLY A 10 -6.97 -7.11 5.89
CA GLY A 10 -6.53 -5.88 5.23
C GLY A 10 -7.59 -4.79 5.06
N ILE A 11 -8.79 -4.97 5.61
CA ILE A 11 -9.93 -4.05 5.42
C ILE A 11 -9.79 -2.79 6.28
N PHE A 12 -9.10 -2.86 7.43
CA PHE A 12 -8.90 -1.70 8.30
C PHE A 12 -7.44 -1.51 8.70
N VAL A 13 -7.02 -0.24 8.71
CA VAL A 13 -5.71 0.21 9.18
C VAL A 13 -5.91 1.20 10.32
N PHE A 14 -5.37 0.87 11.48
CA PHE A 14 -5.28 1.78 12.62
C PHE A 14 -3.87 2.31 12.76
N VAL A 15 -3.68 3.61 12.58
CA VAL A 15 -2.40 4.27 12.82
C VAL A 15 -2.48 5.04 14.15
N ARG A 16 -1.71 4.59 15.14
CA ARG A 16 -1.59 5.23 16.45
C ARG A 16 -0.23 5.91 16.54
N GLY A 17 -0.22 7.24 16.66
CA GLY A 17 0.98 8.07 16.87
C GLY A 17 0.65 9.27 17.76
N LYS A 18 1.18 10.47 17.47
CA LYS A 18 0.77 11.71 18.19
C LYS A 18 -0.72 12.05 18.03
N LYS A 19 -1.38 11.53 16.99
CA LYS A 19 -2.83 11.56 16.78
C LYS A 19 -3.29 10.17 16.33
N ILE A 20 -4.47 9.76 16.76
CA ILE A 20 -5.12 8.53 16.27
C ILE A 20 -5.80 8.86 14.95
N ARG A 21 -5.52 8.07 13.90
CA ARG A 21 -6.25 8.18 12.62
C ARG A 21 -6.78 6.80 12.23
N PHE A 22 -8.09 6.76 12.02
CA PHE A 22 -8.80 5.60 11.48
C PHE A 22 -9.03 5.82 9.99
N PHE A 23 -8.72 4.82 9.17
CA PHE A 23 -9.01 4.83 7.75
C PHE A 23 -10.03 3.73 7.43
N TRP A 24 -11.20 4.16 6.96
CA TRP A 24 -12.25 3.29 6.43
C TRP A 24 -12.22 3.33 4.89
N PRO A 25 -11.84 2.25 4.20
CA PRO A 25 -11.68 2.28 2.73
C PRO A 25 -13.00 2.26 1.95
N GLY A 26 -14.16 2.21 2.61
CA GLY A 26 -15.46 2.00 1.94
C GLY A 26 -15.64 0.55 1.48
N LEU A 27 -16.87 0.12 1.18
CA LEU A 27 -17.14 -1.28 0.79
C LEU A 27 -17.01 -1.53 -0.73
N SER A 28 -17.05 -0.48 -1.55
CA SER A 28 -17.22 -0.61 -3.00
C SER A 28 -15.91 -0.71 -3.81
N ASP A 29 -14.77 -0.30 -3.24
CA ASP A 29 -13.45 -0.38 -3.89
C ASP A 29 -12.35 -0.62 -2.85
N ILE A 30 -12.56 -1.58 -1.94
CA ILE A 30 -11.61 -1.91 -0.85
C ILE A 30 -10.21 -2.18 -1.40
N ALA A 31 -10.12 -2.83 -2.56
CA ALA A 31 -8.86 -3.15 -3.22
C ALA A 31 -8.29 -2.00 -4.08
N GLY A 32 -9.00 -0.88 -4.23
CA GLY A 32 -8.55 0.29 -5.00
C GLY A 32 -8.50 0.09 -6.52
N TYR A 33 -9.09 -0.99 -7.06
CA TYR A 33 -9.07 -1.29 -8.49
C TYR A 33 -9.68 -0.17 -9.32
N ARG A 34 -10.77 0.45 -8.86
CA ARG A 34 -11.40 1.53 -9.61
C ARG A 34 -10.45 2.73 -9.77
N GLY A 35 -9.78 3.11 -8.69
CA GLY A 35 -8.77 4.18 -8.72
C GLY A 35 -7.59 3.84 -9.64
N MET A 36 -7.08 2.61 -9.55
CA MET A 36 -6.00 2.12 -10.41
C MET A 36 -6.37 2.15 -11.90
N PHE A 37 -7.57 1.68 -12.25
CA PHE A 37 -8.05 1.71 -13.63
C PHE A 37 -8.23 3.14 -14.16
N GLN A 38 -8.73 4.06 -13.33
CA GLN A 38 -8.86 5.48 -13.70
C GLN A 38 -7.49 6.10 -14.00
N ASP A 39 -6.50 5.85 -13.15
CA ASP A 39 -5.13 6.35 -13.33
C ASP A 39 -4.49 5.77 -14.60
N PHE A 40 -4.64 4.48 -14.84
CA PHE A 40 -4.16 3.81 -16.04
C PHE A 40 -4.75 4.43 -17.32
N PHE A 41 -6.08 4.60 -17.39
CA PHE A 41 -6.72 5.22 -18.54
C PHE A 41 -6.35 6.69 -18.72
N ARG A 42 -6.09 7.42 -17.63
CA ARG A 42 -5.61 8.80 -17.70
C ARG A 42 -4.21 8.83 -18.33
N ALA A 43 -3.27 8.05 -17.78
CA ALA A 43 -1.90 7.95 -18.27
C ALA A 43 -1.84 7.53 -19.75
N LEU A 44 -2.67 6.56 -20.16
CA LEU A 44 -2.76 6.11 -21.55
C LEU A 44 -3.21 7.23 -22.51
N ARG A 45 -4.10 8.12 -22.05
CA ARG A 45 -4.62 9.22 -22.87
C ARG A 45 -3.72 10.46 -22.86
N SER A 46 -3.12 10.81 -21.73
CA SER A 46 -2.27 12.00 -21.60
C SER A 46 -0.82 11.74 -21.98
N GLY A 47 -0.37 10.48 -21.99
CA GLY A 47 1.04 10.12 -22.15
C GLY A 47 1.89 10.42 -20.91
N GLU A 48 1.27 10.89 -19.82
CA GLU A 48 1.94 11.14 -18.55
C GLU A 48 2.21 9.83 -17.81
N ALA A 49 3.20 9.83 -16.91
CA ALA A 49 3.49 8.68 -16.08
C ALA A 49 2.31 8.37 -15.14
N PRO A 50 1.90 7.09 -15.01
CA PRO A 50 0.91 6.70 -14.01
C PRO A 50 1.46 6.89 -12.61
N ALA A 51 0.56 7.09 -11.64
CA ALA A 51 0.93 7.22 -10.23
C ALA A 51 1.56 5.93 -9.68
N PHE A 52 1.09 4.77 -10.16
CA PHE A 52 1.72 3.47 -9.95
C PHE A 52 2.39 3.01 -11.25
N ASN A 53 3.70 3.20 -11.33
CA ASN A 53 4.52 2.74 -12.45
C ASN A 53 5.33 1.48 -12.08
N LEU A 54 5.92 0.85 -13.10
CA LEU A 54 6.65 -0.40 -12.95
C LEU A 54 7.86 -0.28 -12.02
N ASP A 55 8.58 0.84 -12.07
CA ASP A 55 9.78 1.04 -11.26
C ASP A 55 9.44 1.13 -9.77
N LEU A 56 8.35 1.83 -9.44
CA LEU A 56 7.80 1.84 -8.08
C LEU A 56 7.38 0.44 -7.63
N ALA A 57 6.65 -0.30 -8.49
CA ALA A 57 6.20 -1.66 -8.16
C ALA A 57 7.39 -2.61 -7.88
N LYS A 58 8.46 -2.54 -8.68
CA LYS A 58 9.69 -3.32 -8.44
C LYS A 58 10.34 -2.98 -7.10
N ARG A 59 10.53 -1.68 -6.84
CA ARG A 59 11.13 -1.21 -5.59
C ARG A 59 10.32 -1.65 -4.37
N ASP A 60 8.99 -1.65 -4.46
CA ASP A 60 8.12 -2.05 -3.36
C ASP A 60 8.23 -3.55 -3.07
N VAL A 61 8.37 -4.39 -4.11
CA VAL A 61 8.64 -5.84 -3.96
C VAL A 61 9.99 -6.06 -3.27
N GLU A 62 11.05 -5.42 -3.75
CA GLU A 62 12.40 -5.53 -3.17
C GLU A 62 12.42 -5.11 -1.69
N LEU A 63 11.68 -4.05 -1.34
CA LEU A 63 11.54 -3.60 0.05
C LEU A 63 10.84 -4.65 0.92
N ILE A 64 9.74 -5.23 0.43
CA ILE A 64 9.00 -6.28 1.14
C ILE A 64 9.89 -7.49 1.39
N GLU A 65 10.62 -7.95 0.37
CA GLU A 65 11.57 -9.05 0.50
C GLU A 65 12.66 -8.75 1.54
N ALA A 66 13.24 -7.56 1.51
CA ALA A 66 14.24 -7.13 2.48
C ALA A 66 13.68 -7.11 3.93
N VAL A 67 12.42 -6.71 4.11
CA VAL A 67 11.75 -6.75 5.42
C VAL A 67 11.57 -8.20 5.88
N TYR A 68 11.07 -9.10 5.04
CA TYR A 68 10.91 -10.51 5.39
C TYR A 68 12.24 -11.18 5.77
N GLU A 69 13.30 -10.93 5.01
CA GLU A 69 14.64 -11.42 5.35
C GLU A 69 15.17 -10.84 6.66
N SER A 70 14.88 -9.57 6.96
CA SER A 70 15.26 -8.96 8.24
C SER A 70 14.55 -9.60 9.44
N ILE A 71 13.29 -10.01 9.28
CA ILE A 71 12.51 -10.69 10.33
C ILE A 71 13.08 -12.08 10.55
N LYS A 72 13.35 -12.83 9.47
CA LYS A 72 13.93 -14.17 9.53
C LYS A 72 15.29 -14.18 10.24
N ARG A 73 16.16 -13.21 9.95
CA ARG A 73 17.46 -13.07 10.63
C ARG A 73 17.36 -12.76 12.12
N LYS A 74 16.32 -12.06 12.58
CA LYS A 74 16.12 -11.75 14.01
C LYS A 74 15.59 -12.93 14.84
N GLN A 75 15.15 -14.01 14.20
CA GLN A 75 14.64 -15.22 14.85
C GLN A 75 15.72 -16.30 15.04
N LEU A 76 16.91 -16.11 14.47
CA LEU A 76 18.12 -16.92 14.65
C LEU A 76 19.04 -16.27 15.68
#